data_AF-A0A0F2PHB9-F1
#
_entry.id   AF-A0A0F2PHB9-F1
#
_cell.length_a   1.000
_cell.length_b   1.000
_cell.length_c   1.000
_cell.angle_alpha   90.00
_cell.angle_beta   90.00
_cell.angle_gamma   90.00
#
_symmetry.space_group_name_H-M   'P 1'
#
loop_
_entity.id
_entity.type
_entity.pdbx_description
1 polymer ?
#
loop_
_entity_poly.entity_id
_entity_poly.type
_entity_poly.pdbx_seq_one_letter_code
_entity_poly.pdbx_strand_id
1 'polypeptide(L)'
;MNDHSKRLIDRVFHALGRYEDGTVVEDELLRDIEGICSAIEEEGVQNLVSKLALKIDESRHLYDVEEGKTFLSLEIGKFKKAMQIEGNR
;
A
#
# COMPACT_ATOMS: atom_id res chain seq x y z
N MET A 1 -0.72 -4.92 -17.11
CA MET A 1 0.45 -4.42 -16.33
C MET A 1 1.82 -4.83 -16.91
N ASN A 2 2.76 -3.88 -17.03
CA ASN A 2 4.14 -4.14 -17.52
C ASN A 2 5.07 -4.76 -16.44
N ASP A 3 6.24 -5.26 -16.83
CA ASP A 3 7.17 -5.94 -15.90
C ASP A 3 7.82 -5.01 -14.86
N HIS A 4 7.95 -3.73 -15.19
CA HIS A 4 8.47 -2.73 -14.25
C HIS A 4 7.46 -2.47 -13.13
N SER A 5 6.20 -2.21 -13.49
CA SER A 5 5.07 -2.06 -12.56
C SER A 5 4.90 -3.29 -11.68
N LYS A 6 4.99 -4.51 -12.23
CA LYS A 6 4.93 -5.76 -11.44
C LYS A 6 5.98 -5.80 -10.33
N ARG A 7 7.24 -5.50 -10.65
CA ARG A 7 8.33 -5.47 -9.66
C ARG A 7 8.10 -4.41 -8.58
N LEU A 8 7.56 -3.26 -8.93
CA LEU A 8 7.23 -2.21 -7.96
C LEU A 8 6.08 -2.65 -7.05
N ILE A 9 5.07 -3.32 -7.61
CA ILE A 9 3.96 -3.89 -6.84
C ILE A 9 4.43 -5.00 -5.89
N ASP A 10 5.36 -5.86 -6.31
CA ASP A 10 5.94 -6.86 -5.41
C ASP A 10 6.65 -6.20 -4.21
N ARG A 11 7.29 -5.05 -4.42
CA ARG A 11 7.87 -4.25 -3.33
C ARG A 11 6.81 -3.65 -2.43
N VAL A 12 5.67 -3.20 -2.96
CA VAL A 12 4.52 -2.76 -2.16
C VAL A 12 4.03 -3.90 -1.29
N PHE A 13 3.80 -5.09 -1.85
CA PHE A 13 3.37 -6.25 -1.08
C PHE A 13 4.38 -6.68 -0.02
N HIS A 14 5.67 -6.57 -0.30
CA HIS A 14 6.71 -6.83 0.69
C HIS A 14 6.67 -5.82 1.85
N ALA A 15 6.53 -4.53 1.57
CA ALA A 15 6.39 -3.50 2.60
C ALA A 15 5.14 -3.73 3.46
N LEU A 16 4.02 -4.08 2.82
CA LEU A 16 2.77 -4.44 3.51
C LEU A 16 2.95 -5.67 4.41
N GLY A 17 3.66 -6.71 3.95
CA GLY A 17 3.94 -7.89 4.76
C GLY A 17 4.75 -7.56 6.02
N ARG A 18 5.77 -6.70 5.91
CA ARG A 18 6.56 -6.21 7.05
C ARG A 18 5.74 -5.39 8.04
N TYR A 19 4.67 -4.74 7.59
CA TYR A 19 3.75 -4.05 8.49
C TYR A 19 2.80 -5.05 9.18
N GLU A 20 2.22 -5.98 8.40
CA GLU A 20 1.30 -7.00 8.91
C GLU A 20 1.95 -7.95 9.94
N ASP A 21 3.27 -8.21 9.83
CA ASP A 21 4.02 -9.02 10.79
C ASP A 21 4.60 -8.20 11.98
N GLY A 22 4.38 -6.89 11.99
CA GLY A 22 4.83 -5.98 13.05
C GLY A 22 6.32 -5.61 13.00
N THR A 23 7.04 -5.96 11.93
CA THR A 23 8.45 -5.57 11.73
C THR A 23 8.61 -4.06 11.54
N VAL A 24 7.63 -3.38 10.94
CA VAL A 24 7.63 -1.92 10.74
C VAL A 24 6.34 -1.27 11.24
N VAL A 25 6.45 0.01 11.58
CA VAL A 25 5.31 0.87 11.95
C VAL A 25 4.79 1.68 10.75
N GLU A 26 3.64 2.31 10.90
CA GLU A 26 2.96 3.04 9.82
C GLU A 26 3.80 4.18 9.21
N ASP A 27 4.62 4.87 10.01
CA ASP A 27 5.56 5.91 9.53
C ASP A 27 6.57 5.36 8.51
N GLU A 28 7.13 4.19 8.80
CA GLU A 28 8.09 3.53 7.91
C GLU A 28 7.40 2.96 6.68
N LEU A 29 6.22 2.35 6.87
CA LEU A 29 5.40 1.85 5.78
C LEU A 29 5.05 2.98 4.80
N LEU A 30 4.59 4.14 5.30
CA LEU A 30 4.20 5.27 4.46
C LEU A 30 5.36 5.72 3.56
N ARG A 31 6.56 5.88 4.13
CA ARG A 31 7.76 6.26 3.37
C ARG A 31 8.11 5.24 2.28
N ASP A 32 8.03 3.95 2.60
CA ASP A 32 8.26 2.88 1.64
C ASP A 32 7.25 2.96 0.48
N ILE A 33 5.96 3.14 0.79
CA ILE A 33 4.88 3.22 -0.21
C ILE A 33 5.01 4.48 -1.08
N GLU A 34 5.25 5.65 -0.50
CA GLU A 34 5.44 6.90 -1.25
C GLU A 34 6.65 6.82 -2.20
N GLY A 35 7.76 6.27 -1.70
CA GLY A 35 8.96 6.04 -2.49
C GLY A 35 8.70 5.14 -3.69
N ILE A 36 7.96 4.04 -3.49
CA ILE A 36 7.58 3.13 -4.58
C ILE A 36 6.60 3.81 -5.55
N CYS A 37 5.58 4.52 -5.04
CA CYS A 37 4.55 5.16 -5.84
C CYS A 37 5.13 6.17 -6.84
N SER A 38 6.17 6.90 -6.44
CA SER A 38 6.85 7.87 -7.30
C SER A 38 7.51 7.25 -8.55
N ALA A 39 7.80 5.95 -8.51
CA ALA A 39 8.46 5.22 -9.59
C ALA A 39 7.49 4.48 -10.53
N ILE A 40 6.18 4.50 -10.25
CA ILE A 40 5.15 3.81 -11.05
C ILE A 40 4.67 4.74 -12.16
N GLU A 41 4.81 4.31 -13.40
CA GLU A 41 4.39 5.06 -14.59
C GLU A 41 2.96 4.72 -15.04
N GLU A 42 2.49 3.52 -14.71
CA GLU A 42 1.16 3.04 -15.09
C GLU A 42 0.10 3.71 -14.21
N GLU A 43 -0.60 4.70 -14.76
CA GLU A 43 -1.52 5.59 -14.03
C GLU A 43 -2.55 4.84 -13.18
N GLY A 44 -3.15 3.77 -13.69
CA GLY A 44 -4.11 2.95 -12.94
C GLY A 44 -3.49 2.33 -11.67
N VAL A 45 -2.28 1.81 -11.80
CA VAL A 45 -1.52 1.21 -10.69
C VAL A 45 -1.04 2.29 -9.73
N GLN A 46 -0.49 3.39 -10.25
CA GLN A 46 -0.04 4.52 -9.45
C GLN A 46 -1.18 5.09 -8.59
N ASN A 47 -2.38 5.22 -9.16
CA ASN A 47 -3.57 5.69 -8.45
C ASN A 47 -3.98 4.76 -7.30
N LEU A 48 -3.85 3.44 -7.47
CA LEU A 48 -4.14 2.48 -6.40
C LEU A 48 -3.12 2.58 -5.27
N VAL A 49 -1.83 2.67 -5.59
CA VAL A 49 -0.75 2.79 -4.60
C VAL A 49 -0.81 4.15 -3.88
N SER A 50 -1.11 5.24 -4.59
CA SER A 50 -1.29 6.57 -4.01
C SER A 50 -2.47 6.60 -3.03
N LYS A 51 -3.60 5.98 -3.39
CA LYS A 51 -4.74 5.84 -2.46
C LYS A 51 -4.37 5.04 -1.21
N LEU A 52 -3.57 4.00 -1.34
CA LEU A 52 -3.08 3.23 -0.20
C LEU A 52 -2.20 4.12 0.72
N ALA A 53 -1.30 4.93 0.15
CA ALA A 53 -0.49 5.88 0.92
C ALA A 53 -1.36 6.84 1.74
N LEU A 54 -2.41 7.40 1.12
CA LEU A 54 -3.38 8.25 1.83
C LEU A 54 -4.06 7.53 2.99
N LYS A 55 -4.39 6.24 2.85
CA LYS A 55 -5.01 5.47 3.93
C LYS A 55 -4.05 5.16 5.08
N ILE A 56 -2.78 4.94 4.78
CA ILE A 56 -1.74 4.82 5.81
C ILE A 56 -1.63 6.15 6.57
N ASP A 57 -1.62 7.27 5.86
CA ASP A 57 -1.54 8.59 6.49
C ASP A 57 -2.79 8.94 7.34
N GLU A 58 -3.98 8.60 6.85
CA GLU A 58 -5.23 8.71 7.62
C GLU A 58 -5.19 7.88 8.91
N SER A 59 -4.68 6.64 8.84
CA SER A 59 -4.53 5.74 10.01
C SER A 59 -3.76 6.40 11.15
N ARG A 60 -2.64 7.05 10.80
CA ARG A 60 -1.71 7.70 11.74
C ARG A 60 -2.30 8.92 12.44
N HIS A 61 -3.23 9.61 11.78
CA HIS A 61 -3.70 10.93 12.20
C HIS A 61 -5.12 10.96 12.73
N LEU A 62 -5.98 10.03 12.31
CA LEU A 62 -7.41 10.08 12.57
C LEU A 62 -7.89 9.04 13.58
N TYR A 63 -7.06 8.05 13.92
CA TYR A 63 -7.43 6.93 14.78
C TYR A 63 -6.45 6.77 15.93
N ASP A 64 -6.92 6.13 17.01
CA ASP A 64 -5.99 5.57 17.98
C ASP A 64 -5.26 4.36 17.39
N VAL A 65 -4.21 3.89 18.07
CA VAL A 65 -3.30 2.86 17.56
C VAL A 65 -4.01 1.56 17.18
N GLU A 66 -5.01 1.12 17.95
CA GLU A 66 -5.67 -0.16 17.71
C GLU A 66 -6.79 -0.03 16.65
N GLU A 67 -7.51 1.08 16.67
CA GLU A 67 -8.47 1.42 15.61
C GLU A 67 -7.78 1.61 14.26
N GLY A 68 -6.63 2.30 14.23
CA GLY A 68 -5.81 2.53 13.05
C GLY A 68 -5.32 1.23 12.43
N LYS A 69 -4.76 0.31 13.23
CA LYS A 69 -4.37 -1.03 12.75
C LYS A 69 -5.52 -1.80 12.12
N THR A 70 -6.70 -1.76 12.76
CA THR A 70 -7.90 -2.45 12.25
C THR A 70 -8.36 -1.84 10.94
N PHE A 71 -8.45 -0.51 10.87
CA PHE A 71 -8.78 0.23 9.66
C PHE A 71 -7.79 -0.09 8.53
N LEU A 72 -6.50 0.00 8.80
CA LEU A 72 -5.47 -0.18 7.79
C LEU A 72 -5.42 -1.62 7.26
N SER A 73 -5.65 -2.61 8.13
CA SER A 73 -5.79 -4.02 7.70
C SER A 73 -6.92 -4.21 6.67
N LEU A 74 -8.07 -3.54 6.86
CA LEU A 74 -9.18 -3.58 5.90
C LEU A 74 -8.81 -2.90 4.57
N GLU A 75 -8.16 -1.74 4.62
CA GLU A 75 -7.73 -1.01 3.41
C GLU A 75 -6.65 -1.78 2.63
N ILE A 76 -5.71 -2.42 3.32
CA ILE A 76 -4.73 -3.33 2.71
C ILE A 76 -5.42 -4.49 1.98
N GLY A 77 -6.44 -5.08 2.61
CA GLY A 77 -7.25 -6.14 1.99
C GLY A 77 -7.97 -5.66 0.72
N LYS A 78 -8.51 -4.43 0.72
CA LYS A 78 -9.13 -3.83 -0.46
C LYS A 78 -8.11 -3.57 -1.57
N PHE A 79 -6.94 -3.04 -1.22
CA PHE A 79 -5.84 -2.80 -2.16
C PHE A 79 -5.38 -4.11 -2.83
N LYS A 80 -5.11 -5.16 -2.05
CA LYS A 80 -4.71 -6.48 -2.57
C LYS A 80 -5.74 -7.04 -3.56
N LYS A 81 -7.03 -6.90 -3.29
CA LYS A 81 -8.11 -7.31 -4.21
C LYS A 81 -8.14 -6.46 -5.49
N ALA A 82 -8.01 -5.14 -5.37
CA ALA A 82 -7.98 -4.24 -6.53
C ALA A 82 -6.80 -4.56 -7.46
N MET A 83 -5.63 -4.85 -6.89
CA MET A 83 -4.44 -5.23 -7.65
C MET A 83 -4.59 -6.57 -8.41
N GLN A 84 -5.33 -7.53 -7.86
CA GLN A 84 -5.65 -8.77 -8.57
C GLN A 84 -6.52 -8.52 -9.82
N ILE A 85 -7.43 -7.56 -9.75
CA ILE A 85 -8.29 -7.19 -10.89
C ILE A 85 -7.46 -6.50 -11.98
N GLU A 86 -6.60 -5.54 -11.61
CA GLU A 86 -5.73 -4.83 -12.56
C GLU A 86 -4.65 -5.75 -13.17
N GLY A 87 -4.16 -6.76 -12.43
CA GLY A 87 -3.24 -7.76 -12.97
C GLY A 87 -3.85 -8.68 -14.05
N ASN A 88 -5.18 -8.80 -14.08
CA ASN A 88 -5.92 -9.60 -15.05
C ASN A 88 -6.40 -8.80 -16.28
N ARG A 89 -6.12 -7.49 -16.33
CA ARG A 89 -6.38 -6.60 -17.46
C ARG A 89 -5.14 -6.44 -18.34
#